data_AF-A0A2N1MN55-F1
#
_entry.id   AF-A0A2N1MN55-F1
#
_cell.length_a   1.000
_cell.length_b   1.000
_cell.length_c   1.000
_cell.angle_alpha   90.00
_cell.angle_beta   90.00
_cell.angle_gamma   90.00
#
_symmetry.space_group_name_H-M   'P 1'
#
loop_
_entity.id
_entity.type
_entity.pdbx_description
1 polymer ?
#
loop_
_entity_poly.entity_id
_entity_poly.type
_entity_poly.pdbx_seq_one_letter_code
_entity_poly.pdbx_strand_id
1 'polypeptide(L)'
;LPDTHHCICLFHMNQNFIKQLKGKLHDEFTSCHQLFIKTRNSSCVEDFERRWQRLITNYPAAKSYLQNKLYPIRFSWAYCYTQTRFTAGTTTTQRAESENNTIKLEG
;
A
#
# COMPACT_ATOMS: atom_id res chain seq x y z
N LEU A 1 11.81 -8.38 17.75
CA LEU A 1 11.84 -8.38 16.27
C LEU A 1 10.50 -8.88 15.74
N PRO A 2 9.60 -8.00 15.28
CA PRO A 2 8.59 -8.42 14.33
C PRO A 2 8.23 -7.30 13.33
N ASP A 3 9.15 -6.87 12.46
CA ASP A 3 8.80 -5.89 11.41
C ASP A 3 9.55 -6.20 10.11
N THR A 4 9.22 -7.34 9.50
CA THR A 4 9.87 -7.72 8.24
C THR A 4 8.89 -8.29 7.21
N HIS A 5 7.68 -8.70 7.61
CA HIS A 5 6.72 -9.26 6.67
C HIS A 5 6.02 -8.23 5.77
N HIS A 6 5.78 -6.99 6.23
CA HIS A 6 5.03 -6.00 5.43
C HIS A 6 5.89 -5.26 4.39
N CYS A 7 7.14 -4.91 4.75
CA CYS A 7 8.06 -4.22 3.83
C CYS A 7 8.35 -5.06 2.59
N ILE A 8 8.51 -6.37 2.76
CA ILE A 8 8.77 -7.32 1.67
C ILE A 8 7.57 -7.39 0.71
N CYS A 9 6.33 -7.38 1.22
CA CYS A 9 5.12 -7.44 0.39
C CYS A 9 4.93 -6.19 -0.48
N LEU A 10 5.09 -4.98 0.10
CA LEU A 10 4.95 -3.72 -0.65
C LEU A 10 6.08 -3.55 -1.66
N PHE A 11 7.30 -3.94 -1.30
CA PHE A 11 8.44 -3.90 -2.21
C PHE A 11 8.23 -4.85 -3.40
N HIS A 12 7.87 -6.11 -3.16
CA HIS A 12 7.61 -7.08 -4.23
C HIS A 12 6.44 -6.69 -5.12
N MET A 13 5.39 -6.08 -4.55
CA MET A 13 4.31 -5.51 -5.34
C MET A 13 4.81 -4.43 -6.29
N ASN A 14 5.63 -3.50 -5.78
CA ASN A 14 6.18 -2.42 -6.57
C ASN A 14 7.08 -2.95 -7.70
N GLN A 15 7.91 -3.97 -7.41
CA GLN A 15 8.71 -4.65 -8.42
C GLN A 15 7.84 -5.31 -9.50
N ASN A 16 6.78 -6.02 -9.09
CA ASN A 16 5.84 -6.63 -10.04
C ASN A 16 5.10 -5.57 -10.89
N PHE A 17 4.72 -4.44 -10.28
CA PHE A 17 4.12 -3.32 -11.00
C PHE A 17 5.07 -2.79 -12.09
N ILE A 18 6.32 -2.51 -11.73
CA ILE A 18 7.34 -2.05 -12.69
C ILE A 18 7.52 -3.08 -13.80
N LYS A 19 7.73 -4.36 -13.45
CA LYS A 19 7.97 -5.44 -14.42
C LYS A 19 6.82 -5.59 -15.42
N GLN A 20 5.57 -5.47 -14.96
CA GLN A 20 4.38 -5.70 -15.79
C GLN A 20 3.99 -4.49 -16.64
N LEU A 21 4.30 -3.27 -16.20
CA LEU A 21 3.75 -2.05 -16.79
C LEU A 21 4.80 -1.13 -17.42
N LYS A 22 6.08 -1.20 -17.03
CA LYS A 22 7.13 -0.32 -17.60
C LYS A 22 7.22 -0.45 -19.11
N GLY A 23 7.27 -1.69 -19.62
CA GLY A 23 7.31 -1.94 -21.06
C GLY A 23 5.99 -1.69 -21.80
N LYS A 24 4.85 -1.54 -21.10
CA LYS A 24 3.55 -1.28 -21.73
C LYS A 24 3.23 0.20 -21.83
N LEU A 25 3.73 0.99 -20.87
CA LEU A 25 3.41 2.41 -20.72
C LEU A 25 4.50 3.33 -21.26
N HIS A 26 5.74 2.86 -21.40
CA HIS A 26 6.87 3.67 -21.87
C HIS A 26 6.96 5.03 -21.14
N ASP A 27 6.77 6.16 -21.83
CA ASP A 27 6.79 7.51 -21.27
C ASP A 27 5.72 7.75 -20.19
N GLU A 28 4.56 7.11 -20.30
CA GLU A 28 3.47 7.27 -19.34
C GLU A 28 3.72 6.53 -18.02
N PHE A 29 4.73 5.66 -17.98
CA PHE A 29 5.01 4.80 -16.82
C PHE A 29 5.22 5.63 -15.55
N THR A 30 6.03 6.69 -15.61
CA THR A 30 6.36 7.51 -14.44
C THR A 30 5.11 8.16 -13.84
N SER A 31 4.25 8.73 -14.67
CA SER A 31 2.99 9.36 -14.26
C SER A 31 2.01 8.33 -13.69
N CYS A 32 1.89 7.17 -14.34
CA CYS A 32 1.07 6.05 -13.86
C CYS A 32 1.55 5.54 -12.51
N HIS A 33 2.87 5.36 -12.35
CA HIS A 33 3.49 4.88 -11.12
C HIS A 33 3.29 5.86 -9.97
N GLN A 34 3.48 7.17 -10.21
CA GLN A 34 3.20 8.20 -9.21
C GLN A 34 1.72 8.20 -8.78
N LEU A 35 0.79 8.07 -9.73
CA LEU A 35 -0.64 7.99 -9.41
C LEU A 35 -0.96 6.73 -8.62
N PHE A 36 -0.34 5.60 -8.96
CA PHE A 36 -0.47 4.35 -8.21
C PHE A 36 0.02 4.51 -6.75
N ILE A 37 1.20 5.09 -6.53
CA ILE A 37 1.71 5.36 -5.17
C ILE A 37 0.77 6.30 -4.39
N LYS A 38 0.24 7.35 -5.04
CA LYS A 38 -0.77 8.24 -4.43
C LYS A 38 -2.09 7.52 -4.11
N THR A 39 -2.49 6.55 -4.92
CA THR A 39 -3.69 5.73 -4.70
C THR A 39 -3.48 4.78 -3.53
N ARG A 40 -2.32 4.11 -3.47
CA ARG A 40 -1.92 3.22 -2.36
C ARG A 40 -1.97 3.94 -1.02
N ASN A 41 -1.44 5.15 -0.94
CA ASN A 41 -1.33 5.93 0.30
C ASN A 41 -2.60 6.75 0.62
N SER A 42 -3.73 6.47 -0.02
CA SER A 42 -5.01 7.12 0.33
C SER A 42 -5.38 6.81 1.78
N SER A 43 -5.74 7.85 2.54
CA SER A 43 -6.10 7.77 3.96
C SER A 43 -7.50 7.20 4.20
N CYS A 44 -8.42 7.37 3.26
CA CYS A 44 -9.79 6.86 3.34
C CYS A 44 -10.17 6.06 2.08
N VAL A 45 -11.17 5.18 2.23
CA VAL A 45 -11.66 4.30 1.16
C VAL A 45 -12.23 5.09 -0.02
N GLU A 46 -12.96 6.18 0.23
CA GLU A 46 -13.53 7.02 -0.83
C GLU A 46 -12.46 7.64 -1.72
N ASP A 47 -11.38 8.17 -1.12
CA ASP A 47 -10.23 8.73 -1.83
C ASP A 47 -9.48 7.64 -2.61
N PHE A 48 -9.36 6.44 -2.04
CA PHE A 48 -8.79 5.29 -2.72
C PHE A 48 -9.58 4.94 -3.97
N GLU A 49 -10.90 4.71 -3.86
CA GLU A 49 -11.74 4.31 -4.99
C GLU A 49 -11.76 5.40 -6.08
N ARG A 50 -11.83 6.68 -5.70
CA ARG A 50 -11.76 7.81 -6.65
C ARG A 50 -10.45 7.80 -7.44
N ARG A 51 -9.30 7.69 -6.76
CA ARG A 51 -7.99 7.68 -7.43
C ARG A 51 -7.77 6.41 -8.23
N TRP A 52 -8.29 5.28 -7.74
CA TRP A 52 -8.27 4.01 -8.44
C TRP A 52 -9.03 4.06 -9.77
N GLN A 53 -10.26 4.61 -9.77
CA GLN A 53 -11.04 4.82 -10.99
C GLN A 53 -10.30 5.72 -11.99
N ARG A 54 -9.64 6.79 -11.50
CA ARG A 54 -8.81 7.65 -12.33
C ARG A 54 -7.60 6.90 -12.92
N LEU A 55 -6.94 6.05 -12.13
CA LEU A 55 -5.79 5.26 -12.56
C LEU A 55 -6.17 4.28 -13.69
N ILE A 56 -7.26 3.51 -13.54
CA ILE A 56 -7.66 2.54 -14.57
C ILE A 56 -8.27 3.19 -15.82
N THR A 57 -8.81 4.40 -15.70
CA THR A 57 -9.36 5.17 -16.82
C THR A 57 -8.25 5.84 -17.63
N ASN A 58 -7.27 6.46 -16.95
CA ASN A 58 -6.18 7.16 -17.62
C ASN A 58 -5.17 6.20 -18.26
N TYR A 59 -5.03 4.98 -17.74
CA TYR A 59 -4.03 4.01 -18.22
C TYR A 59 -4.69 2.69 -18.65
N PRO A 60 -5.40 2.67 -19.79
CA PRO A 60 -6.11 1.48 -20.26
C PRO A 60 -5.17 0.28 -20.52
N ALA A 61 -3.93 0.53 -20.94
CA ALA A 61 -2.90 -0.50 -21.10
C ALA A 61 -2.52 -1.19 -19.77
N ALA A 62 -2.69 -0.51 -18.64
CA ALA A 62 -2.46 -1.06 -17.30
C ALA A 62 -3.72 -1.69 -16.69
N LYS A 63 -4.93 -1.29 -17.15
CA LYS A 63 -6.23 -1.67 -16.57
C LYS A 63 -6.37 -3.17 -16.30
N SER A 64 -6.00 -4.01 -17.26
CA SER A 64 -6.12 -5.47 -17.10
C SER A 64 -5.30 -5.98 -15.91
N TYR A 65 -4.05 -5.55 -15.76
CA TYR A 65 -3.22 -5.94 -14.62
C TYR A 65 -3.75 -5.33 -13.31
N LEU A 66 -4.09 -4.04 -13.31
CA LEU A 66 -4.61 -3.34 -12.14
C LEU A 66 -5.88 -4.02 -11.59
N GLN A 67 -6.87 -4.26 -12.45
CA GLN A 67 -8.16 -4.83 -12.04
C GLN A 67 -8.09 -6.32 -11.71
N ASN A 68 -7.34 -7.11 -12.47
CA ASN A 68 -7.34 -8.57 -12.27
C ASN A 68 -6.31 -9.05 -11.24
N LYS A 69 -5.24 -8.28 -11.00
CA LYS A 69 -4.14 -8.72 -10.10
C LYS A 69 -4.04 -7.90 -8.83
N LEU A 70 -4.23 -6.58 -8.89
CA LEU A 70 -4.01 -5.71 -7.72
C LEU A 70 -5.29 -5.38 -6.95
N TYR A 71 -6.40 -5.09 -7.63
CA TYR A 71 -7.66 -4.75 -6.96
C TYR A 71 -8.22 -5.85 -6.03
N PRO A 72 -8.20 -7.15 -6.40
CA PRO A 72 -8.76 -8.20 -5.55
C PRO A 72 -8.04 -8.30 -4.19
N ILE A 73 -6.76 -7.98 -4.17
CA ILE A 73 -5.89 -8.04 -2.98
C ILE A 73 -5.70 -6.68 -2.30
N ARG A 74 -6.48 -5.64 -2.65
CA ARG A 74 -6.35 -4.26 -2.13
C ARG A 74 -6.30 -4.15 -0.61
N PHE A 75 -7.01 -5.01 0.10
CA PHE A 75 -7.03 -5.08 1.56
C PHE A 75 -5.66 -5.42 2.19
N SER A 76 -4.72 -5.94 1.42
CA SER A 76 -3.39 -6.32 1.89
C SER A 76 -2.33 -5.25 1.66
N TRP A 77 -2.63 -4.16 0.95
CA TRP A 77 -1.61 -3.20 0.51
C TRP A 77 -2.03 -1.73 0.49
N ALA A 78 -3.31 -1.44 0.31
CA ALA A 78 -3.81 -0.07 0.31
C ALA A 78 -3.93 0.43 1.74
N TYR A 79 -3.36 1.60 2.01
CA TYR A 79 -3.19 2.14 3.36
C TYR A 79 -4.51 2.27 4.13
N CYS A 80 -5.55 2.84 3.51
CA CYS A 80 -6.87 2.92 4.12
C CYS A 80 -7.41 1.56 4.59
N TYR A 81 -7.23 0.49 3.82
CA TYR A 81 -7.74 -0.83 4.17
C TYR A 81 -6.84 -1.59 5.16
N THR A 82 -5.52 -1.44 5.04
CA THR A 82 -4.59 -2.08 5.99
C THR A 82 -4.72 -1.41 7.35
N GLN A 83 -4.80 -0.08 7.42
CA GLN A 83 -5.00 0.66 8.66
C GLN A 83 -6.31 0.28 9.35
N THR A 84 -7.42 0.16 8.61
CA THR A 84 -8.70 -0.31 9.17
C THR A 84 -8.61 -1.73 9.75
N ARG A 85 -7.84 -2.63 9.12
CA ARG A 85 -7.64 -3.99 9.64
C ARG A 85 -6.80 -4.00 10.91
N PHE A 86 -5.79 -3.13 11.01
CA PHE A 86 -5.03 -2.94 12.24
C PHE A 86 -5.89 -2.34 13.36
N THR A 87 -6.84 -1.46 13.05
CA THR A 87 -7.74 -0.86 14.07
C THR A 87 -8.93 -1.76 14.44
N ALA A 88 -9.37 -2.66 13.55
CA ALA A 88 -10.49 -3.57 13.84
C ALA A 88 -10.09 -4.76 14.74
N GLY A 89 -8.79 -5.05 14.86
CA GLY A 89 -8.25 -6.05 15.80
C GLY A 89 -7.53 -5.44 17.02
N THR A 90 -7.30 -4.13 17.01
CA THR A 90 -6.57 -3.43 18.09
C THR A 90 -7.31 -2.14 18.40
N THR A 91 -7.93 -2.08 19.58
CA THR A 91 -8.35 -0.81 20.18
C THR A 91 -7.18 0.15 20.15
N THR A 92 -7.35 1.27 19.45
CA THR A 92 -6.33 2.27 19.15
C THR A 92 -5.62 2.76 20.41
N THR A 93 -4.32 2.47 20.53
CA THR A 93 -3.24 3.34 21.06
C THR A 93 -1.95 2.59 20.71
N GLN A 94 -0.95 3.15 20.04
CA GLN A 94 -0.26 4.36 20.42
C GLN A 94 0.54 4.86 19.21
N ARG A 95 0.56 6.19 19.04
CA ARG A 95 1.70 6.86 18.41
C ARG A 95 2.97 6.37 19.09
N ALA A 96 4.07 6.31 18.34
CA ALA A 96 5.39 6.11 18.91
C ALA A 96 5.63 7.11 20.05
N GLU A 97 5.69 6.63 21.28
CA GLU A 97 6.43 7.27 22.36
C GLU A 97 7.32 6.19 22.97
N SER A 98 8.60 6.36 22.70
CA SER A 98 9.69 5.50 23.14
C SER A 98 9.98 5.81 24.60
N GLU A 99 9.29 5.14 25.53
CA GLU A 99 9.68 5.13 26.94
C GLU A 99 9.40 3.76 27.55
N ASN A 100 10.43 2.90 27.60
CA ASN A 100 10.53 1.91 28.68
C ASN A 100 11.92 2.03 29.31
N ASN A 101 11.99 2.95 30.26
CA ASN A 101 12.97 3.01 31.32
C ASN A 101 12.82 1.79 32.26
N THR A 102 13.93 1.41 32.89
CA THR A 102 14.07 0.49 34.05
C THR A 102 14.01 -1.01 33.76
N ILE A 103 15.21 -1.59 33.62
CA ILE A 103 15.48 -2.95 34.08
C ILE A 103 16.14 -2.80 35.46
N LYS A 104 15.39 -3.07 36.53
CA LYS A 104 15.95 -3.50 37.80
C LYS A 104 15.53 -4.94 37.96
N LEU A 105 16.48 -5.82 38.27
CA LEU A 105 16.29 -6.89 39.24
C LEU A 105 17.68 -7.37 39.66
N GLU A 106 17.90 -7.19 40.96
CA GLU A 106 19.02 -7.68 41.74
C GLU A 106 18.97 -9.20 41.84
N GLY A 107 20.15 -9.79 41.97
CA GLY A 107 20.41 -11.17 42.34
C GLY A 107 21.86 -11.27 42.74
#